data_AF-A0A1R1EID9-F1
#
_entry.id   AF-A0A1R1EID9-F1
#
_cell.length_a   1.000
_cell.length_b   1.000
_cell.length_c   1.000
_cell.angle_alpha   90.00
_cell.angle_beta   90.00
_cell.angle_gamma   90.00
#
_symmetry.space_group_name_H-M   'P 1'
#
loop_
_entity.id
_entity.type
_entity.pdbx_description
1 polymer ?
#
loop_
_entity_poly.entity_id
_entity_poly.type
_entity_poly.pdbx_seq_one_letter_code
_entity_poly.pdbx_strand_id
1 'polypeptide(L)'
;MEKDHLAFTHRNLKPGEIITFGTYPQSADGQELAIQWRVLHHSGSELFVLSEYILDCRRYHGKNADLKWRECTEITWQDCDLREWLNDEFYNAAFSDAEKQFIKTTPCTDNGEGCPDTEDKVFLLSAAELENLSGVHGKDVRRAVGTDFAKTNKPDGCRLYVYDKSNKDNYILKDGEEAGCSWWWLRTQGNKPSRAYFVGTGCSIRSYGNNSISGYGVRPAIKINLS
;
A
#
# COMPACT_ATOMS: atom_id res chain seq x y z
N MET A 1 -4.35 7.95 -22.01
CA MET A 1 -5.14 6.73 -22.27
C MET A 1 -6.60 7.15 -22.41
N GLU A 2 -7.26 6.77 -23.50
CA GLU A 2 -8.68 7.10 -23.72
C GLU A 2 -9.59 6.18 -22.92
N LYS A 3 -10.73 6.72 -22.48
CA LYS A 3 -11.67 6.06 -21.57
C LYS A 3 -12.26 4.77 -22.12
N ASP A 4 -12.68 4.77 -23.38
CA ASP A 4 -13.22 3.59 -24.04
C ASP A 4 -12.17 2.50 -24.22
N HIS A 5 -10.90 2.89 -24.40
CA HIS A 5 -9.80 1.95 -24.47
C HIS A 5 -9.51 1.30 -23.12
N LEU A 6 -9.48 2.06 -22.02
CA LEU A 6 -9.29 1.51 -20.67
C LEU A 6 -10.40 0.54 -20.29
N ALA A 7 -11.67 0.92 -20.53
CA ALA A 7 -12.83 0.08 -20.26
C ALA A 7 -12.79 -1.23 -21.07
N PHE A 8 -12.53 -1.14 -22.37
CA PHE A 8 -12.46 -2.30 -23.25
C PHE A 8 -11.34 -3.28 -22.84
N THR A 9 -10.17 -2.75 -22.47
CA THR A 9 -8.99 -3.56 -22.11
C THR A 9 -9.20 -4.32 -20.80
N HIS A 10 -10.03 -3.80 -19.88
CA HIS A 10 -10.16 -4.34 -18.54
C HIS A 10 -11.54 -4.95 -18.20
N ARG A 11 -12.49 -4.96 -19.15
CA ARG A 11 -13.88 -5.44 -18.95
C ARG A 11 -14.05 -6.89 -18.48
N ASN A 12 -13.02 -7.73 -18.62
CA ASN A 12 -13.08 -9.16 -18.29
C ASN A 12 -12.07 -9.56 -17.21
N LEU A 13 -11.48 -8.58 -16.50
CA LEU A 13 -10.50 -8.89 -15.47
C LEU A 13 -11.10 -9.70 -14.33
N LYS A 14 -10.33 -10.68 -13.87
CA LYS A 14 -10.65 -11.53 -12.74
C LYS A 14 -9.80 -11.13 -11.52
N PRO A 15 -10.32 -11.34 -10.30
CA PRO A 15 -9.49 -11.20 -9.12
C PRO A 15 -8.21 -12.05 -9.20
N GLY A 16 -7.09 -11.46 -8.78
CA GLY A 16 -5.76 -12.05 -8.85
C GLY A 16 -4.95 -11.67 -10.09
N GLU A 17 -5.59 -11.24 -11.19
CA GLU A 17 -4.89 -10.77 -12.38
C GLU A 17 -4.13 -9.46 -12.11
N ILE A 18 -3.06 -9.23 -12.89
CA ILE A 18 -2.20 -8.06 -12.78
C ILE A 18 -2.46 -7.11 -13.96
N ILE A 19 -2.61 -5.83 -13.65
CA ILE A 19 -2.65 -4.74 -14.63
C ILE A 19 -1.53 -3.73 -14.38
N THR A 20 -1.27 -2.87 -15.36
CA THR A 20 -0.37 -1.72 -15.20
C THR A 20 -1.14 -0.42 -15.29
N PHE A 21 -0.91 0.50 -14.35
CA PHE A 21 -1.59 1.80 -14.31
C PHE A 21 -0.72 2.81 -13.52
N GLY A 22 -0.39 3.96 -14.12
CA GLY A 22 0.59 4.87 -13.53
C GLY A 22 2.03 4.34 -13.54
N THR A 23 2.96 5.21 -13.16
CA THR A 23 4.40 4.95 -13.09
C THR A 23 4.97 5.49 -11.77
N TYR A 24 5.95 4.83 -11.18
CA TYR A 24 6.59 5.32 -9.96
C TYR A 24 8.05 4.82 -9.89
N PRO A 25 8.95 5.47 -9.13
CA PRO A 25 10.29 4.94 -8.89
C PRO A 25 10.23 3.53 -8.29
N GLN A 26 10.90 2.57 -8.93
CA GLN A 26 10.92 1.17 -8.47
C GLN A 26 12.33 0.56 -8.45
N SER A 27 13.28 1.13 -9.18
CA SER A 27 14.70 0.75 -9.11
C SER A 27 15.46 1.51 -8.02
N ALA A 28 16.66 1.04 -7.68
CA ALA A 28 17.51 1.68 -6.67
C ALA A 28 17.99 3.09 -7.05
N ASP A 29 18.14 3.38 -8.35
CA ASP A 29 18.53 4.70 -8.88
C ASP A 29 17.34 5.64 -9.12
N GLY A 30 16.12 5.18 -8.81
CA GLY A 30 14.90 5.99 -8.90
C GLY A 30 14.27 6.02 -10.29
N GLN A 31 14.65 5.12 -11.19
CA GLN A 31 13.97 4.94 -12.48
C GLN A 31 12.49 4.63 -12.26
N GLU A 32 11.64 5.40 -12.94
CA GLU A 32 10.20 5.19 -12.95
C GLU A 32 9.84 3.99 -13.84
N LEU A 33 9.07 3.07 -13.26
CA LEU A 33 8.53 1.90 -13.96
C LEU A 33 7.02 1.87 -13.78
N ALA A 34 6.31 1.23 -14.73
CA ALA A 34 4.88 1.02 -14.63
C ALA A 34 4.52 0.29 -13.33
N ILE A 35 3.53 0.81 -12.61
CA ILE A 35 3.09 0.19 -11.36
C ILE A 35 2.23 -1.02 -11.71
N GLN A 36 2.61 -2.19 -11.20
CA GLN A 36 1.79 -3.39 -11.28
C GLN A 36 0.75 -3.38 -10.16
N TRP A 37 -0.52 -3.59 -10.52
CA TRP A 37 -1.65 -3.64 -9.60
C TRP A 37 -2.35 -4.98 -9.70
N ARG A 38 -2.59 -5.62 -8.56
CA ARG A 38 -3.38 -6.83 -8.44
C ARG A 38 -4.85 -6.49 -8.30
N VAL A 39 -5.68 -7.10 -9.13
CA VAL A 39 -7.15 -6.96 -9.05
C VAL A 39 -7.64 -7.70 -7.81
N LEU A 40 -8.26 -6.95 -6.88
CA LEU A 40 -8.88 -7.51 -5.68
C LEU A 40 -10.36 -7.81 -5.92
N HIS A 41 -11.05 -6.92 -6.64
CA HIS A 41 -12.45 -7.04 -6.99
C HIS A 41 -12.75 -6.27 -8.29
N HIS A 42 -13.74 -6.75 -9.03
CA HIS A 42 -14.22 -6.13 -10.26
C HIS A 42 -15.75 -6.20 -10.29
N SER A 43 -16.41 -5.04 -10.38
CA SER A 43 -17.88 -4.93 -10.42
C SER A 43 -18.43 -4.70 -11.84
N GLY A 44 -17.58 -4.72 -12.87
CA GLY A 44 -17.89 -4.35 -14.25
C GLY A 44 -17.66 -2.86 -14.54
N SER A 45 -18.05 -1.98 -13.62
CA SER A 45 -17.87 -0.51 -13.73
C SER A 45 -16.69 0.02 -12.94
N GLU A 46 -16.15 -0.76 -12.00
CA GLU A 46 -15.08 -0.37 -11.09
C GLU A 46 -14.11 -1.54 -10.86
N LEU A 47 -12.81 -1.22 -10.90
CA LEU A 47 -11.76 -2.11 -10.40
C LEU A 47 -11.28 -1.63 -9.06
N PHE A 48 -11.26 -2.53 -8.08
CA PHE A 48 -10.54 -2.32 -6.83
C PHE A 48 -9.22 -3.07 -6.89
N VAL A 49 -8.11 -2.33 -6.80
CA VAL A 49 -6.78 -2.89 -7.01
C VAL A 49 -5.82 -2.50 -5.89
N LEU A 50 -4.84 -3.37 -5.65
CA LEU A 50 -3.76 -3.19 -4.69
C LEU A 50 -2.43 -3.30 -5.41
N SER A 51 -1.50 -2.38 -5.14
CA SER A 51 -0.15 -2.45 -5.71
C SER A 51 0.47 -3.83 -5.44
N GLU A 52 1.09 -4.41 -6.45
CA GLU A 52 1.67 -5.75 -6.35
C GLU A 52 2.85 -5.77 -5.38
N TYR A 53 3.64 -4.69 -5.39
CA TYR A 53 4.81 -4.50 -4.53
C TYR A 53 4.57 -3.45 -3.47
N ILE A 54 5.40 -3.48 -2.43
CA ILE A 54 5.64 -2.32 -1.59
C ILE A 54 6.43 -1.31 -2.41
N LEU A 55 5.79 -0.18 -2.76
CA LEU A 55 6.35 0.79 -3.69
C LEU A 55 7.34 1.75 -3.03
N ASP A 56 7.11 2.07 -1.76
CA ASP A 56 7.96 2.99 -0.99
C ASP A 56 8.00 2.57 0.49
N CYS A 57 8.90 3.17 1.27
CA CYS A 57 8.96 3.02 2.72
C CYS A 57 8.81 4.38 3.39
N ARG A 58 7.77 4.51 4.22
CA ARG A 58 7.47 5.72 4.97
C ARG A 58 6.92 5.38 6.34
N ARG A 59 7.15 6.25 7.32
CA ARG A 59 6.45 6.21 8.60
C ARG A 59 4.96 6.42 8.39
N TYR A 60 4.14 5.95 9.31
CA TYR A 60 2.73 6.29 9.33
C TYR A 60 2.55 7.79 9.67
N HIS A 61 3.35 8.30 10.62
CA HIS A 61 3.42 9.72 10.94
C HIS A 61 4.82 10.11 11.46
N GLY A 62 5.25 11.33 11.15
CA GLY A 62 6.55 11.91 11.46
C GLY A 62 7.48 11.95 10.23
N LYS A 63 7.99 13.14 9.91
CA LYS A 63 8.92 13.40 8.79
C LYS A 63 10.38 13.60 9.22
N ASN A 64 10.66 13.57 10.53
CA ASN A 64 12.00 13.84 11.07
C ASN A 64 12.91 12.60 11.01
N ALA A 65 14.11 12.75 10.42
CA ALA A 65 15.12 11.70 10.32
C ALA A 65 15.62 11.18 11.67
N ASP A 66 15.66 12.02 12.69
CA ASP A 66 16.13 11.65 14.01
C ASP A 66 15.09 10.89 14.84
N LEU A 67 13.83 10.90 14.39
CA LEU A 67 12.70 10.30 15.09
C LEU A 67 12.92 8.80 15.30
N LYS A 68 12.94 8.39 16.56
CA LYS A 68 13.07 6.98 16.95
C LYS A 68 11.70 6.31 16.92
N TRP A 69 11.70 5.00 16.67
CA TRP A 69 10.47 4.18 16.59
C TRP A 69 9.56 4.21 17.85
N ARG A 70 10.09 4.68 18.99
CA ARG A 70 9.35 4.81 20.26
C ARG A 70 8.82 6.21 20.52
N GLU A 71 9.22 7.20 19.71
CA GLU A 71 8.74 8.57 19.75
C GLU A 71 7.49 8.70 18.88
N CYS A 72 6.50 7.87 19.18
CA CYS A 72 5.19 7.88 18.53
C CYS A 72 4.25 8.85 19.25
N THR A 73 3.38 9.51 18.51
CA THR A 73 2.35 10.43 19.04
C THR A 73 0.95 9.89 18.79
N GLU A 74 -0.07 10.36 19.49
CA GLU A 74 -1.45 10.06 19.14
C GLU A 74 -1.79 10.68 17.78
N ILE A 75 -2.28 9.87 16.83
CA ILE A 75 -2.63 10.33 15.49
C ILE A 75 -3.70 9.39 14.89
N THR A 76 -4.54 9.93 14.02
CA THR A 76 -5.54 9.17 13.27
C THR A 76 -5.09 8.97 11.81
N TRP A 77 -5.78 8.12 11.04
CA TRP A 77 -5.54 8.04 9.59
C TRP A 77 -5.82 9.37 8.89
N GLN A 78 -6.86 10.10 9.31
CA GLN A 78 -7.27 11.36 8.71
C GLN A 78 -6.13 12.40 8.71
N ASP A 79 -5.39 12.47 9.82
CA ASP A 79 -4.41 13.52 10.09
C ASP A 79 -2.95 13.06 9.90
N CYS A 80 -2.72 11.80 9.53
CA CYS A 80 -1.35 11.28 9.43
C CYS A 80 -0.63 11.74 8.16
N ASP A 81 0.71 11.84 8.26
CA ASP A 81 1.56 12.30 7.15
C ASP A 81 1.52 11.33 5.98
N LEU A 82 1.29 10.04 6.25
CA LEU A 82 1.24 9.02 5.21
C LEU A 82 0.01 9.17 4.31
N ARG A 83 -1.15 9.50 4.88
CA ARG A 83 -2.37 9.75 4.10
C ARG A 83 -2.25 11.03 3.27
N GLU A 84 -1.71 12.10 3.85
CA GLU A 84 -1.41 13.35 3.15
C GLU A 84 -0.51 13.05 1.94
N TRP A 85 0.61 12.37 2.17
CA TRP A 85 1.55 12.00 1.11
C TRP A 85 0.91 11.14 0.01
N LEU A 86 0.09 10.14 0.37
CA LEU A 86 -0.57 9.27 -0.59
C LEU A 86 -1.51 10.05 -1.54
N ASN A 87 -2.23 11.04 -1.00
CA ASN A 87 -3.25 11.79 -1.74
C ASN A 87 -2.72 13.08 -2.37
N ASP A 88 -1.49 13.48 -2.07
CA ASP A 88 -0.81 14.61 -2.69
C ASP A 88 0.41 14.15 -3.50
N GLU A 89 1.61 14.12 -2.89
CA GLU A 89 2.87 13.81 -3.57
C GLU A 89 2.83 12.51 -4.38
N PHE A 90 2.40 11.39 -3.78
CA PHE A 90 2.33 10.10 -4.47
C PHE A 90 1.31 10.14 -5.60
N TYR A 91 0.09 10.61 -5.35
CA TYR A 91 -0.95 10.69 -6.38
C TYR A 91 -0.53 11.56 -7.56
N ASN A 92 0.18 12.67 -7.30
CA ASN A 92 0.62 13.59 -8.33
C ASN A 92 1.83 13.08 -9.12
N ALA A 93 2.73 12.33 -8.48
CA ALA A 93 3.87 11.70 -9.14
C ALA A 93 3.45 10.43 -9.90
N ALA A 94 2.57 9.61 -9.32
CA ALA A 94 2.29 8.27 -9.81
C ALA A 94 1.38 8.23 -11.04
N PHE A 95 0.55 9.26 -11.23
CA PHE A 95 -0.52 9.24 -12.23
C PHE A 95 -0.48 10.51 -13.08
N SER A 96 -0.57 10.34 -14.39
CA SER A 96 -0.77 11.45 -15.33
C SER A 96 -2.16 12.07 -15.16
N ASP A 97 -2.34 13.31 -15.65
CA ASP A 97 -3.65 13.98 -15.59
C ASP A 97 -4.76 13.20 -16.30
N ALA A 98 -4.42 12.44 -17.34
CA ALA A 98 -5.36 11.55 -18.01
C ALA A 98 -5.74 10.34 -17.14
N GLU A 99 -4.79 9.73 -16.43
CA GLU A 99 -5.04 8.60 -15.53
C GLU A 99 -5.83 9.01 -14.29
N LYS A 100 -5.52 10.20 -13.74
CA LYS A 100 -6.22 10.79 -12.58
C LYS A 100 -7.74 10.88 -12.78
N GLN A 101 -8.22 11.03 -14.02
CA GLN A 101 -9.66 11.07 -14.33
C GLN A 101 -10.38 9.74 -14.07
N PHE A 102 -9.65 8.62 -14.03
CA PHE A 102 -10.23 7.31 -13.75
C PHE A 102 -10.16 6.94 -12.26
N ILE A 103 -9.35 7.62 -11.46
CA ILE A 103 -9.22 7.29 -10.04
C ILE A 103 -10.42 7.88 -9.28
N LYS A 104 -11.16 7.01 -8.58
CA LYS A 104 -12.32 7.41 -7.78
C LYS A 104 -11.88 7.87 -6.40
N THR A 105 -12.45 9.00 -5.97
CA THR A 105 -12.55 9.32 -4.55
C THR A 105 -13.38 8.23 -3.86
N THR A 106 -12.80 7.61 -2.86
CA THR A 106 -13.31 6.41 -2.21
C THR A 106 -13.55 6.66 -0.72
N PRO A 107 -14.77 6.42 -0.21
CA PRO A 107 -15.01 6.41 1.23
C PRO A 107 -14.19 5.32 1.90
N CYS A 108 -13.34 5.72 2.84
CA CYS A 108 -12.49 4.83 3.63
C CYS A 108 -13.02 4.79 5.05
N THR A 109 -13.74 3.71 5.37
CA THR A 109 -14.26 3.38 6.70
C THR A 109 -13.31 2.44 7.44
N ASP A 110 -13.67 2.07 8.67
CA ASP A 110 -12.91 1.11 9.52
C ASP A 110 -11.48 1.58 9.82
N ASN A 111 -11.33 2.89 10.03
CA ASN A 111 -10.05 3.54 10.34
C ASN A 111 -9.63 3.36 11.81
N GLY A 112 -10.45 2.71 12.63
CA GLY A 112 -10.24 2.50 14.06
C GLY A 112 -11.42 3.02 14.87
N GLU A 113 -11.57 2.53 16.10
CA GLU A 113 -12.64 3.00 17.00
C GLU A 113 -12.46 4.50 17.29
N GLY A 114 -13.52 5.29 17.10
CA GLY A 114 -13.47 6.75 17.28
C GLY A 114 -12.62 7.50 16.23
N CYS A 115 -12.05 6.81 15.25
CA CYS A 115 -11.34 7.44 14.15
C CYS A 115 -12.34 7.84 13.04
N PRO A 116 -12.28 9.07 12.53
CA PRO A 116 -13.18 9.51 11.47
C PRO A 116 -13.02 8.71 10.17
N ASP A 117 -14.13 8.61 9.43
CA ASP A 117 -14.11 8.18 8.03
C ASP A 117 -13.42 9.25 7.18
N THR A 118 -12.85 8.83 6.05
CA THR A 118 -12.13 9.71 5.13
C THR A 118 -12.58 9.46 3.69
N GLU A 119 -12.26 10.39 2.80
CA GLU A 119 -12.45 10.24 1.37
C GLU A 119 -11.09 10.36 0.67
N ASP A 120 -10.64 9.26 0.07
CA ASP A 120 -9.26 9.12 -0.42
C ASP A 120 -9.26 8.68 -1.89
N LYS A 121 -8.33 9.22 -2.68
CA LYS A 121 -8.05 8.74 -4.06
C LYS A 121 -7.06 7.58 -4.04
N VAL A 122 -6.09 7.65 -3.14
CA VAL A 122 -5.12 6.58 -2.87
C VAL A 122 -5.13 6.31 -1.38
N PHE A 123 -5.26 5.05 -0.99
CA PHE A 123 -5.39 4.66 0.40
C PHE A 123 -4.62 3.38 0.71
N LEU A 124 -4.48 3.08 1.99
CA LEU A 124 -4.07 1.74 2.45
C LEU A 124 -5.31 0.94 2.83
N LEU A 125 -5.27 -0.38 2.65
CA LEU A 125 -6.35 -1.25 3.11
C LEU A 125 -6.57 -1.13 4.62
N SER A 126 -7.82 -1.28 5.07
CA SER A 126 -8.11 -1.47 6.49
C SER A 126 -7.80 -2.92 6.90
N ALA A 127 -7.68 -3.15 8.21
CA ALA A 127 -7.54 -4.50 8.73
C ALA A 127 -8.75 -5.38 8.37
N ALA A 128 -9.96 -4.81 8.42
CA ALA A 128 -11.19 -5.52 8.08
C ALA A 128 -11.27 -5.88 6.58
N GLU A 129 -10.93 -4.94 5.69
CA GLU A 129 -10.87 -5.20 4.25
C GLU A 129 -9.86 -6.32 3.93
N LEU A 130 -8.67 -6.27 4.53
CA LEU A 130 -7.64 -7.27 4.27
C LEU A 130 -8.01 -8.64 4.84
N GLU A 131 -8.64 -8.72 6.01
CA GLU A 131 -9.17 -9.97 6.55
C GLU A 131 -10.22 -10.58 5.60
N ASN A 132 -11.18 -9.78 5.14
CA ASN A 132 -12.19 -10.23 4.17
C ASN A 132 -11.56 -10.73 2.86
N LEU A 133 -10.64 -9.96 2.29
CA LEU A 133 -9.92 -10.35 1.07
C LEU A 133 -9.14 -11.65 1.26
N SER A 134 -8.56 -11.87 2.43
CA SER A 134 -7.83 -13.10 2.71
C SER A 134 -8.73 -14.31 2.89
N GLY A 135 -9.98 -14.11 3.31
CA GLY A 135 -10.99 -15.17 3.33
C GLY A 135 -11.38 -15.63 1.92
N VAL A 136 -11.31 -14.73 0.93
CA VAL A 136 -11.66 -15.01 -0.47
C VAL A 136 -10.45 -15.52 -1.27
N HIS A 137 -9.30 -14.85 -1.14
CA HIS A 137 -8.11 -15.08 -1.98
C HIS A 137 -7.01 -15.89 -1.28
N GLY A 138 -7.23 -16.27 -0.02
CA GLY A 138 -6.20 -16.88 0.83
C GLY A 138 -5.25 -15.84 1.45
N LYS A 139 -4.49 -16.27 2.46
CA LYS A 139 -3.60 -15.39 3.23
C LYS A 139 -2.40 -14.87 2.44
N ASP A 140 -2.10 -15.45 1.28
CA ASP A 140 -0.96 -15.06 0.46
C ASP A 140 -1.06 -13.66 -0.10
N VAL A 141 -2.27 -13.12 -0.26
CA VAL A 141 -2.49 -11.71 -0.62
C VAL A 141 -1.84 -10.74 0.37
N ARG A 142 -1.58 -11.17 1.61
CA ARG A 142 -0.94 -10.37 2.66
C ARG A 142 0.58 -10.27 2.48
N ARG A 143 1.22 -11.26 1.83
CA ARG A 143 2.67 -11.25 1.58
C ARG A 143 3.00 -10.22 0.51
N ALA A 144 4.07 -9.46 0.72
CA ALA A 144 4.50 -8.44 -0.22
C ALA A 144 6.02 -8.27 -0.18
N VAL A 145 6.60 -8.14 -1.37
CA VAL A 145 8.01 -7.82 -1.60
C VAL A 145 8.11 -6.35 -1.95
N GLY A 146 9.16 -5.69 -1.48
CA GLY A 146 9.45 -4.31 -1.84
C GLY A 146 10.22 -4.16 -3.14
N THR A 147 9.94 -3.06 -3.82
CA THR A 147 10.77 -2.54 -4.90
C THR A 147 12.18 -2.21 -4.38
N ASP A 148 13.15 -2.08 -5.26
CA ASP A 148 14.49 -1.67 -4.85
C ASP A 148 14.49 -0.21 -4.39
N PHE A 149 13.63 0.61 -4.97
CA PHE A 149 13.37 1.96 -4.50
C PHE A 149 12.95 2.00 -3.03
N ALA A 150 12.02 1.14 -2.60
CA ALA A 150 11.57 1.08 -1.20
C ALA A 150 12.70 0.67 -0.23
N LYS A 151 13.68 -0.11 -0.70
CA LYS A 151 14.85 -0.59 0.07
C LYS A 151 15.98 0.45 0.16
N THR A 152 15.91 1.56 -0.57
CA THR A 152 16.88 2.66 -0.48
C THR A 152 16.66 3.52 0.77
N ASN A 153 17.72 4.18 1.26
CA ASN A 153 17.59 5.15 2.35
C ASN A 153 16.91 6.42 1.84
N LYS A 154 15.88 6.87 2.56
CA LYS A 154 15.20 8.14 2.32
C LYS A 154 15.78 9.27 3.18
N PRO A 155 15.62 10.54 2.78
CA PRO A 155 16.11 11.69 3.56
C PRO A 155 15.55 11.76 4.98
N ASP A 156 14.34 11.25 5.20
CA ASP A 156 13.69 11.15 6.51
C ASP A 156 14.13 9.93 7.33
N GLY A 157 15.16 9.20 6.88
CA GLY A 157 15.67 8.00 7.55
C GLY A 157 14.78 6.76 7.39
N CYS A 158 13.74 6.81 6.56
CA CYS A 158 12.98 5.61 6.19
C CYS A 158 13.78 4.72 5.24
N ARG A 159 13.62 3.40 5.41
CA ARG A 159 14.17 2.38 4.52
C ARG A 159 13.44 1.07 4.79
N LEU A 160 12.93 0.42 3.75
CA LEU A 160 12.20 -0.84 3.93
C LEU A 160 13.08 -1.89 4.59
N TYR A 161 12.60 -2.42 5.71
CA TYR A 161 13.27 -3.52 6.38
C TYR A 161 12.80 -4.85 5.79
N VAL A 162 13.72 -5.52 5.09
CA VAL A 162 13.52 -6.86 4.54
C VAL A 162 13.85 -7.89 5.61
N TYR A 163 12.89 -8.77 5.94
CA TYR A 163 13.14 -9.80 6.94
C TYR A 163 13.94 -10.97 6.36
N ASP A 164 15.26 -10.88 6.45
CA ASP A 164 16.12 -12.00 6.12
C ASP A 164 16.59 -12.71 7.40
N LYS A 165 15.76 -13.64 7.88
CA LYS A 165 16.11 -14.53 9.01
C LYS A 165 16.15 -16.01 8.63
N SER A 166 16.41 -16.34 7.37
CA SER A 166 16.46 -17.73 6.86
C SER A 166 15.20 -18.59 7.08
N ASN A 167 14.08 -18.01 7.55
CA ASN A 167 12.80 -18.69 7.63
C ASN A 167 12.08 -18.58 6.27
N LYS A 168 12.06 -19.68 5.52
CA LYS A 168 11.51 -19.82 4.17
C LYS A 168 10.02 -19.49 4.06
N ASP A 169 9.24 -19.56 5.14
CA ASP A 169 7.81 -19.19 5.12
C ASP A 169 7.60 -17.69 4.87
N ASN A 170 8.62 -16.86 5.14
CA ASN A 170 8.61 -15.42 4.90
C ASN A 170 9.09 -15.05 3.48
N TYR A 171 9.40 -16.04 2.65
CA TYR A 171 9.83 -15.84 1.27
C TYR A 171 8.69 -16.21 0.32
N ILE A 172 8.64 -15.52 -0.82
CA ILE A 172 7.82 -15.90 -1.96
C ILE A 172 8.72 -16.15 -3.16
N LEU A 173 8.34 -17.11 -4.01
CA LEU A 173 9.00 -17.33 -5.28
C LEU A 173 8.47 -16.28 -6.27
N LYS A 174 9.38 -15.51 -6.85
CA LYS A 174 9.08 -14.49 -7.82
C LYS A 174 10.03 -14.61 -9.00
N ASP A 175 9.49 -14.87 -10.18
CA ASP A 175 10.27 -15.06 -11.42
C ASP A 175 11.39 -16.11 -11.28
N GLY A 176 11.17 -17.13 -10.44
CA GLY A 176 12.14 -18.19 -10.16
C GLY A 176 13.16 -17.85 -9.06
N GLU A 177 13.11 -16.65 -8.50
CA GLU A 177 13.98 -16.19 -7.42
C GLU A 177 13.22 -16.08 -6.09
N GLU A 178 13.86 -16.45 -4.99
CA GLU A 178 13.27 -16.26 -3.66
C GLU A 178 13.40 -14.81 -3.22
N ALA A 179 12.28 -14.18 -2.88
CA ALA A 179 12.24 -12.80 -2.40
C ALA A 179 11.64 -12.73 -0.99
N GLY A 180 12.36 -12.08 -0.08
CA GLY A 180 11.94 -11.88 1.30
C GLY A 180 10.77 -10.89 1.42
N CYS A 181 9.72 -11.28 2.12
CA CYS A 181 8.59 -10.40 2.41
C CYS A 181 8.99 -9.32 3.42
N SER A 182 8.30 -8.19 3.36
CA SER A 182 8.50 -7.06 4.27
C SER A 182 7.21 -6.66 4.96
N TRP A 183 7.34 -5.91 6.05
CA TRP A 183 6.19 -5.32 6.74
C TRP A 183 5.61 -4.17 5.95
N TRP A 184 4.30 -3.98 6.01
CA TRP A 184 3.62 -2.84 5.40
C TRP A 184 2.41 -2.37 6.22
N TRP A 185 2.12 -1.08 6.13
CA TRP A 185 1.08 -0.41 6.91
C TRP A 185 -0.33 -0.72 6.44
N LEU A 186 -1.28 -0.71 7.38
CA LEU A 186 -2.72 -0.63 7.14
C LEU A 186 -3.25 0.68 7.71
N ARG A 187 -4.35 1.21 7.17
CA ARG A 187 -4.87 2.51 7.63
C ARG A 187 -5.48 2.46 9.04
N THR A 188 -6.03 1.31 9.44
CA THR A 188 -6.71 1.13 10.72
C THR A 188 -5.79 1.44 11.92
N GLN A 189 -6.28 2.27 12.84
CA GLN A 189 -5.59 2.58 14.09
C GLN A 189 -5.38 1.32 14.93
N GLY A 190 -4.21 1.24 15.55
CA GLY A 190 -3.76 0.11 16.35
C GLY A 190 -4.42 0.04 17.72
N ASN A 191 -3.88 -0.81 18.58
CA ASN A 191 -4.39 -1.01 19.95
C ASN A 191 -4.08 0.13 20.93
N LYS A 192 -3.51 1.23 20.43
CA LYS A 192 -3.31 2.50 21.13
C LYS A 192 -3.43 3.64 20.11
N PRO A 193 -3.78 4.87 20.53
CA PRO A 193 -3.84 6.02 19.64
C PRO A 193 -2.53 6.34 18.90
N SER A 194 -1.39 5.90 19.42
CA SER A 194 -0.06 6.09 18.81
C SER A 194 0.42 4.94 17.92
N ARG A 195 -0.49 4.04 17.55
CA ARG A 195 -0.19 2.82 16.81
C ARG A 195 -1.10 2.66 15.61
N ALA A 196 -0.63 1.90 14.63
CA ALA A 196 -1.37 1.50 13.45
C ALA A 196 -1.30 -0.01 13.26
N TYR A 197 -2.27 -0.54 12.52
CA TYR A 197 -2.21 -1.91 12.03
C TYR A 197 -1.15 -2.05 10.95
N PHE A 198 -0.60 -3.25 10.85
CA PHE A 198 0.37 -3.61 9.82
C PHE A 198 0.30 -5.10 9.51
N VAL A 199 0.84 -5.46 8.36
CA VAL A 199 1.03 -6.85 7.95
C VAL A 199 2.47 -7.26 8.18
N GLY A 200 2.65 -8.41 8.82
CA GLY A 200 3.94 -9.05 9.03
C GLY A 200 4.30 -10.01 7.90
N THR A 201 5.58 -10.34 7.81
CA THR A 201 6.17 -11.15 6.73
C THR A 201 5.56 -12.54 6.57
N GLY A 202 5.06 -13.13 7.66
CA GLY A 202 4.34 -14.42 7.67
C GLY A 202 2.81 -14.27 7.62
N CYS A 203 2.29 -13.30 6.85
CA CYS A 203 0.85 -13.04 6.66
C CYS A 203 0.08 -12.56 7.91
N SER A 204 0.74 -12.21 9.01
CA SER A 204 0.03 -11.82 10.24
C SER A 204 -0.46 -10.38 10.18
N ILE A 205 -1.72 -10.14 10.52
CA ILE A 205 -2.23 -8.79 10.77
C ILE A 205 -2.03 -8.46 12.24
N ARG A 206 -1.34 -7.36 12.55
CA ARG A 206 -0.94 -6.96 13.91
C ARG A 206 -1.30 -5.50 14.16
N SER A 207 -1.62 -5.16 15.41
CA SER A 207 -2.17 -3.85 15.80
C SER A 207 -1.22 -2.99 16.63
N TYR A 208 0.03 -3.42 16.83
CA TYR A 208 0.95 -2.79 17.79
C TYR A 208 2.05 -1.94 17.14
N GLY A 209 1.96 -1.63 15.85
CA GLY A 209 3.01 -0.91 15.13
C GLY A 209 3.01 0.55 15.54
N ASN A 210 4.07 1.02 16.21
CA ASN A 210 4.20 2.44 16.52
C ASN A 210 4.28 3.25 15.23
N ASN A 211 3.51 4.33 15.14
CA ASN A 211 3.40 5.12 13.90
C ASN A 211 4.71 5.77 13.41
N SER A 212 5.74 5.84 14.27
CA SER A 212 7.06 6.35 13.93
C SER A 212 8.06 5.29 13.43
N ILE A 213 7.64 4.04 13.22
CA ILE A 213 8.51 2.99 12.64
C ILE A 213 8.89 3.37 11.20
N SER A 214 10.19 3.49 10.95
CA SER A 214 10.76 3.90 9.66
C SER A 214 11.09 2.75 8.71
N GLY A 215 10.77 1.51 9.11
CA GLY A 215 11.11 0.28 8.38
C GLY A 215 9.95 -0.39 7.66
N TYR A 216 8.75 0.19 7.71
CA TYR A 216 7.54 -0.42 7.16
C TYR A 216 7.16 0.20 5.81
N GLY A 217 6.71 -0.68 4.92
CA GLY A 217 6.38 -0.37 3.56
C GLY A 217 5.01 0.27 3.37
N VAL A 218 4.86 0.93 2.23
CA VAL A 218 3.60 1.45 1.72
C VAL A 218 3.15 0.58 0.55
N ARG A 219 1.93 0.03 0.67
CA ARG A 219 1.28 -0.75 -0.37
C ARG A 219 -0.07 -0.09 -0.70
N PRO A 220 -0.09 0.91 -1.60
CA PRO A 220 -1.31 1.65 -1.92
C PRO A 220 -2.35 0.77 -2.63
N ALA A 221 -3.61 1.14 -2.44
CA ALA A 221 -4.77 0.65 -3.15
C ALA A 221 -5.52 1.84 -3.77
N ILE A 222 -6.19 1.58 -4.90
CA ILE A 222 -7.02 2.56 -5.61
C ILE A 222 -8.27 1.88 -6.16
N LYS A 223 -9.29 2.70 -6.46
CA LYS A 223 -10.45 2.29 -7.24
C LYS A 223 -10.46 3.00 -8.58
N ILE A 224 -10.48 2.22 -9.65
CA ILE A 224 -10.45 2.72 -11.04
C ILE A 224 -11.87 2.63 -11.60
N ASN A 225 -12.41 3.77 -12.04
CA ASN A 225 -13.65 3.84 -12.78
C ASN A 225 -13.42 3.40 -14.23
N LEU A 226 -14.18 2.40 -14.68
CA LEU A 226 -14.19 1.93 -16.07
C LEU A 226 -15.39 2.50 -16.86
N SER A 227 -16.26 3.28 -16.21
CA SER A 227 -17.53 3.80 -16.78
C SER A 227 -17.43 5.24 -17.20
#